data_AF-A0A2T2RJ35-F1
#
_entry.id   AF-A0A2T2RJ35-F1
#
_cell.length_a   1.000
_cell.length_b   1.000
_cell.length_c   1.000
_cell.angle_alpha   90.00
_cell.angle_beta   90.00
_cell.angle_gamma   90.00
#
_symmetry.space_group_name_H-M   'P 1'
#
loop_
_entity.id
_entity.type
_entity.pdbx_description
1 polymer ?
#
loop_
_entity_poly.entity_id
_entity_poly.type
_entity_poly.pdbx_seq_one_letter_code
_entity_poly.pdbx_strand_id
1 'polypeptide(L)' 'MKCPLCGQDVLRAGVTSFVADAGGTVVVRNVPADVCAECGEAVINEDVSDDDGHVGHRRAPR' A
#
# COMPACT_ATOMS: atom_id res chain seq x y z
N MET A 1 12.88 -11.64 -5.10
CA MET A 1 12.55 -11.60 -3.66
C MET A 1 11.38 -12.54 -3.40
N LYS A 2 11.43 -13.26 -2.28
CA LYS A 2 10.44 -14.28 -1.94
C LYS A 2 9.21 -13.67 -1.29
N CYS A 3 8.03 -14.02 -1.80
CA CYS A 3 6.75 -13.59 -1.26
C CYS A 3 6.59 -14.13 0.18
N PRO A 4 6.32 -13.27 1.18
CA PRO A 4 6.14 -13.72 2.57
C PRO A 4 4.86 -14.53 2.77
N LEU A 5 3.86 -14.38 1.87
CA LEU A 5 2.59 -15.09 1.96
C LEU A 5 2.65 -16.51 1.35
N CYS A 6 3.12 -16.65 0.12
CA CYS A 6 3.10 -17.93 -0.61
C CYS A 6 4.47 -18.59 -0.79
N GLY A 7 5.56 -17.88 -0.47
CA GLY A 7 6.92 -18.40 -0.59
C GLY A 7 7.46 -18.50 -2.02
N GLN A 8 6.76 -18.00 -3.03
CA GLN A 8 7.25 -17.94 -4.41
C GLN A 8 8.17 -16.74 -4.63
N ASP A 9 9.20 -16.88 -5.46
CA ASP A 9 10.14 -15.78 -5.78
C ASP A 9 9.67 -14.99 -7.02
N VAL A 10 8.48 -14.39 -6.89
CA VAL A 10 7.73 -13.77 -8.00
C VAL A 10 7.14 -12.41 -7.65
N LEU A 11 7.70 -11.74 -6.63
CA LEU A 11 7.41 -10.35 -6.30
C LEU A 11 7.94 -9.43 -7.42
N ARG A 12 7.12 -8.46 -7.84
CA ARG A 12 7.43 -7.48 -8.89
C ARG A 12 7.02 -6.09 -8.45
N ALA A 13 7.84 -5.08 -8.77
CA ALA A 13 7.51 -3.68 -8.49
C ALA A 13 6.18 -3.27 -9.13
N GLY A 14 5.34 -2.58 -8.36
CA GLY A 14 4.03 -2.12 -8.76
C GLY A 14 3.46 -1.07 -7.80
N VAL A 15 2.14 -0.90 -7.86
CA VAL A 15 1.41 -0.05 -6.94
C VAL A 15 0.20 -0.79 -6.39
N THR A 16 -0.16 -0.48 -5.15
CA THR A 16 -1.34 -1.04 -4.48
C THR A 16 -2.23 0.07 -3.92
N SER A 17 -3.41 -0.32 -3.47
CA SER A 17 -4.33 0.54 -2.73
C SER A 17 -4.85 -0.22 -1.52
N PHE A 18 -4.92 0.45 -0.38
CA PHE A 18 -5.48 -0.13 0.84
C PHE A 18 -6.47 0.84 1.48
N VAL A 19 -7.40 0.26 2.23
CA VAL A 19 -8.37 1.00 3.02
C VAL A 19 -7.96 0.89 4.47
N ALA A 20 -7.80 2.03 5.13
CA ALA A 20 -7.50 2.09 6.55
C ALA A 20 -8.68 2.77 7.26
N ASP A 21 -9.06 2.24 8.43
CA ASP A 21 -9.97 2.94 9.33
C ASP A 21 -9.17 3.64 10.42
N ALA A 22 -9.24 4.97 10.45
CA ALA A 22 -8.47 5.83 11.36
C ALA A 22 -9.41 6.83 12.06
N GLY A 23 -10.54 6.35 12.60
CA GLY A 23 -11.64 7.21 13.06
C GLY A 23 -12.53 7.71 11.92
N GLY A 24 -12.43 7.05 10.77
CA GLY A 24 -13.08 7.33 9.50
C GLY A 24 -12.42 6.48 8.40
N THR A 25 -13.16 6.18 7.33
CA THR A 25 -12.65 5.36 6.22
C THR A 25 -11.74 6.19 5.31
N VAL A 26 -10.47 5.82 5.24
CA VAL A 26 -9.46 6.43 4.37
C VAL A 26 -9.05 5.42 3.31
N VAL A 27 -9.08 5.83 2.04
CA VAL A 27 -8.64 5.00 0.90
C VAL A 27 -7.33 5.56 0.38
N VAL A 28 -6.24 4.83 0.58
CA VAL A 28 -4.90 5.18 0.07
C VAL A 28 -4.69 4.46 -1.26
N ARG A 29 -4.29 5.19 -2.30
CA ARG A 29 -4.14 4.69 -3.68
C ARG A 29 -2.75 5.00 -4.22
N ASN A 30 -2.30 4.22 -5.20
CA ASN A 30 -1.01 4.37 -5.87
C ASN A 30 0.19 4.26 -4.92
N VAL A 31 0.10 3.39 -3.91
CA VAL A 31 1.18 3.16 -2.95
C VAL A 31 2.22 2.25 -3.59
N PRO A 32 3.49 2.68 -3.74
CA PRO A 32 4.55 1.83 -4.26
C PRO A 32 4.67 0.55 -3.42
N ALA A 33 4.60 -0.60 -4.07
CA ALA A 33 4.69 -1.90 -3.43
C ALA A 33 5.19 -2.96 -4.40
N ASP A 34 5.86 -3.99 -3.89
CA ASP A 34 6.14 -5.20 -4.64
C ASP A 34 4.94 -6.14 -4.59
N VAL A 35 4.37 -6.46 -5.76
CA VAL A 35 3.18 -7.30 -5.91
C VAL A 35 3.58 -8.68 -6.43
N CYS A 36 3.13 -9.72 -5.73
CA CYS A 36 3.34 -11.10 -6.10
C CYS A 36 2.49 -11.48 -7.32
N ALA A 37 3.14 -11.94 -8.39
CA ALA A 37 2.44 -12.34 -9.62
C ALA A 37 1.53 -13.58 -9.46
N GLU A 38 1.75 -14.40 -8.42
CA GLU A 38 1.02 -15.66 -8.23
C GLU A 38 -0.17 -15.54 -7.26
N CYS A 39 0.00 -14.83 -6.14
CA CYS A 39 -1.05 -14.71 -5.11
C CYS A 39 -1.60 -13.30 -4.93
N GLY A 40 -1.00 -12.29 -5.57
CA GLY A 40 -1.45 -10.89 -5.47
C GLY A 40 -1.05 -10.16 -4.19
N GLU A 41 -0.26 -10.80 -3.31
CA GLU A 41 0.25 -10.16 -2.09
C GLU A 41 1.09 -8.92 -2.44
N ALA A 42 0.82 -7.80 -1.76
CA ALA A 42 1.53 -6.54 -1.95
C ALA A 42 2.38 -6.21 -0.71
N VAL A 43 3.69 -6.11 -0.90
CA VAL A 43 4.67 -5.75 0.12
C VAL A 43 5.04 -4.28 -0.06
N ILE A 44 4.68 -3.44 0.91
CA ILE A 44 4.95 -2.00 0.88
C ILE A 44 6.39 -1.76 1.36
N ASN A 45 7.19 -1.06 0.57
CA ASN A 45 8.61 -0.80 0.89
C ASN A 45 8.77 0.39 1.84
N GLU A 46 9.80 0.34 2.69
CA GLU A 46 10.03 1.27 3.80
C GLU A 46 10.28 2.71 3.35
N ASP A 47 10.67 2.92 2.08
CA ASP A 47 10.89 4.23 1.45
C ASP A 47 9.64 5.13 1.41
N VAL A 48 8.45 4.58 1.67
CA VAL A 48 7.19 5.34 1.79
C VAL A 48 7.09 6.11 3.13
N SER A 49 8.04 5.93 4.05
CA SER A 49 7.95 6.51 5.40
C SER A 49 8.57 7.91 5.55
N ASP A 50 9.34 8.41 4.58
CA ASP A 50 10.11 9.66 4.73
C ASP A 50 9.57 10.85 3.90
N ASP A 51 8.83 10.60 2.81
CA ASP A 51 8.31 11.66 1.94
C ASP A 51 6.77 11.65 1.89
N ASP A 52 6.15 12.65 2.52
CA ASP A 52 4.74 13.04 2.37
C ASP A 52 3.65 12.18 3.05
N GLY A 53 3.78 11.93 4.36
CA GLY A 53 2.69 11.43 5.21
C GLY A 53 1.62 12.46 5.62
N HIS A 54 1.55 13.64 5.00
CA HIS A 54 0.47 14.61 5.28
C HIS A 54 -0.77 14.28 4.45
N VAL A 55 -1.54 13.28 4.87
CA VAL A 55 -2.92 13.09 4.41
C VAL A 55 -3.73 14.31 4.84
N GLY A 56 -3.78 15.31 3.96
CA GLY A 56 -4.53 16.54 4.18
C GLY A 56 -6.02 16.21 4.40
N HIS A 57 -6.49 16.44 5.62
CA HIS A 57 -7.89 16.29 5.99
C HIS A 57 -8.77 17.25 5.17
N ARG A 58 -9.32 16.77 4.05
CA ARG A 58 -10.39 17.50 3.34
C ARG A 58 -11.66 17.40 4.16
N ARG A 59 -11.93 18.45 4.94
CA ARG A 59 -13.14 18.63 5.74
C ARG A 59 -14.35 18.76 4.80
N ALA A 60 -15.25 17.78 4.80
CA ALA A 60 -16.51 17.88 4.07
C ALA A 60 -17.44 18.92 4.72
N PRO A 61 -18.07 19.84 3.96
CA PRO A 61 -19.07 20.74 4.51
C PRO A 61 -20.40 20.01 4.78
N ARG A 62 -21.06 20.40 5.88
CA ARG A 62 -22.40 19.94 6.30
C ARG A 62 -23.50 20.56 5.47
#